data_AF-A0A7W8YNL6-F1
#
_entry.id   AF-A0A7W8YNL6-F1
#
_cell.length_a   1.000
_cell.length_b   1.000
_cell.length_c   1.000
_cell.angle_alpha   90.00
_cell.angle_beta   90.00
_cell.angle_gamma   90.00
#
_symmetry.space_group_name_H-M   'P 1'
#
loop_
_entity.id
_entity.type
_entity.pdbx_description
1 polymer ?
#
loop_
_entity_poly.entity_id
_entity_poly.type
_entity_poly.pdbx_seq_one_letter_code
_entity_poly.pdbx_strand_id
1 'polypeptide(L)'
;DGPVLVGLPPHDFALRLRGENDHGHVAGANRSHRASHDETVWPAAKRERWQLFQTERGRRQGLRSITGEALRVPVAAVLNGGEILPAQFPSTSSQARLPRDQQGPCEEVDPIDAAIAITSKQGLQQRPQEIIADPRPPGQRIPEYGSGLFGAGEREQVEKALNLGKEPGERCRIERVSRYPGGGDKLLIYREETPDEARKRWQQEVSPKSFHGAIIGNAENHCNVTAYDVAIGGGKASSDPRFYRYLCAVADWRLQNDINTRKRPSILRWEEFLEQFDIYWAAEPEQRRQIIEGNVRYYSSGHLPACIPALQAGLPSTVVCEIVNGRRTESVTVPSVHKPSDEIPK
;
A
#
# COMPACT_ATOMS: atom_id res chain seq x y z
N ASP A 1 30.48 -8.91 -2.64
CA ASP A 1 30.15 -7.48 -2.68
C ASP A 1 30.33 -6.86 -1.30
N GLY A 2 30.99 -5.71 -1.23
CA GLY A 2 31.11 -4.95 0.02
C GLY A 2 29.80 -4.24 0.38
N PRO A 3 29.64 -3.72 1.61
CA PRO A 3 28.45 -2.97 1.99
C PRO A 3 28.30 -1.70 1.14
N VAL A 4 27.06 -1.35 0.79
CA VAL A 4 26.75 -0.08 0.12
C VAL A 4 27.02 1.05 1.12
N LEU A 5 27.91 1.98 0.73
CA LEU A 5 28.31 3.11 1.56
C LEU A 5 27.59 4.39 1.14
N VAL A 6 27.15 5.15 2.13
CA VAL A 6 26.54 6.46 2.02
C VAL A 6 27.64 7.52 2.04
N GLY A 7 27.54 8.51 1.17
CA GLY A 7 28.54 9.58 1.06
C GLY A 7 29.74 9.22 0.17
N LEU A 8 29.62 8.22 -0.69
CA LEU A 8 30.57 8.02 -1.79
C LEU A 8 30.52 9.20 -2.76
N PRO A 9 31.61 9.50 -3.49
CA PRO A 9 31.59 10.47 -4.59
C PRO A 9 30.49 10.16 -5.61
N PRO A 10 30.00 11.16 -6.38
CA PRO A 10 28.97 10.95 -7.38
C PRO A 10 29.30 9.76 -8.29
N HIS A 11 28.38 8.81 -8.34
CA HIS A 11 28.56 7.53 -9.04
C HIS A 11 27.22 7.01 -9.55
N ASP A 12 27.28 6.06 -10.48
CA ASP A 12 26.11 5.30 -10.89
C ASP A 12 25.97 4.03 -10.05
N PHE A 13 24.74 3.73 -9.65
CA PHE A 13 24.36 2.57 -8.85
C PHE A 13 23.39 1.70 -9.66
N ALA A 14 23.66 0.40 -9.75
CA ALA A 14 22.77 -0.55 -10.39
C ALA A 14 21.66 -0.97 -9.41
N LEU A 15 20.40 -0.78 -9.82
CA LEU A 15 19.22 -1.12 -8.99
C LEU A 15 19.07 -2.62 -8.77
N ARG A 16 19.56 -3.43 -9.72
CA ARG A 16 19.58 -4.88 -9.65
C ARG A 16 20.69 -5.42 -10.53
N LEU A 17 21.56 -6.24 -9.96
CA LEU A 17 22.60 -6.95 -10.68
C LEU A 17 22.06 -8.21 -11.34
N ARG A 18 22.73 -8.68 -12.39
CA ARG A 18 22.39 -9.95 -13.05
C ARG A 18 22.47 -11.11 -12.04
N GLY A 19 21.38 -11.87 -11.92
CA GLY A 19 21.29 -13.00 -10.99
C GLY A 19 21.02 -12.58 -9.53
N GLU A 20 20.86 -11.29 -9.25
CA GLU A 20 20.44 -10.81 -7.94
C GLU A 20 18.96 -11.09 -7.72
N ASN A 21 18.65 -11.68 -6.56
CA ASN A 21 17.28 -11.82 -6.08
C ASN A 21 16.84 -10.52 -5.39
N ASP A 22 16.22 -9.62 -6.16
CA ASP A 22 15.74 -8.32 -5.71
C ASP A 22 14.62 -8.39 -4.66
N HIS A 23 14.05 -9.58 -4.41
CA HIS A 23 13.03 -9.81 -3.38
C HIS A 23 13.50 -10.72 -2.24
N GLY A 24 14.76 -11.18 -2.26
CA GLY A 24 15.30 -12.12 -1.27
C GLY A 24 15.35 -11.57 0.15
N HIS A 25 15.38 -10.24 0.28
CA HIS A 25 15.38 -9.53 1.56
C HIS A 25 13.97 -9.28 2.13
N VAL A 26 12.92 -9.85 1.53
CA VAL A 26 11.52 -9.63 1.90
C VAL A 26 10.80 -10.95 2.15
N ALA A 27 9.96 -10.98 3.20
CA ALA A 27 9.06 -12.11 3.45
C ALA A 27 8.07 -12.31 2.28
N GLY A 28 7.68 -13.55 2.02
CA GLY A 28 6.86 -13.95 0.87
C GLY A 28 5.59 -13.12 0.70
N ALA A 29 4.90 -12.81 1.82
CA ALA A 29 3.68 -12.02 1.84
C ALA A 29 3.83 -10.62 1.23
N ASN A 30 5.03 -10.03 1.29
CA ASN A 30 5.29 -8.67 0.85
C ASN A 30 5.96 -8.57 -0.52
N ARG A 31 6.33 -9.70 -1.15
CA ARG A 31 7.07 -9.69 -2.43
C ARG A 31 6.26 -9.14 -3.58
N SER A 32 4.97 -9.47 -3.66
CA SER A 32 4.06 -8.99 -4.72
C SER A 32 3.84 -7.48 -4.72
N HIS A 33 4.06 -6.82 -3.58
CA HIS A 33 3.96 -5.37 -3.44
C HIS A 33 5.24 -4.64 -3.88
N ARG A 34 6.30 -5.37 -4.23
CA ARG A 34 7.57 -4.80 -4.69
C ARG A 34 7.64 -4.87 -6.21
N ALA A 35 8.06 -3.76 -6.82
CA ALA A 35 8.43 -3.79 -8.23
C ALA A 35 9.65 -4.71 -8.41
N SER A 36 9.68 -5.45 -9.52
CA SER A 36 10.92 -6.07 -9.98
C SER A 36 11.69 -5.06 -10.82
N HIS A 37 12.97 -4.91 -10.53
CA HIS A 37 13.85 -4.07 -11.34
C HIS A 37 14.48 -4.90 -12.46
N ASP A 38 14.73 -4.26 -13.60
CA ASP A 38 15.44 -4.88 -14.72
C ASP A 38 16.88 -5.20 -14.31
N GLU A 39 17.33 -6.42 -14.61
CA GLU A 39 18.71 -6.80 -14.36
C GLU A 39 19.67 -5.96 -15.20
N THR A 40 20.67 -5.39 -14.53
CA THR A 40 21.69 -4.55 -15.17
C THR A 40 23.06 -5.20 -15.02
N VAL A 41 23.85 -5.17 -16.08
CA VAL A 41 25.26 -5.60 -16.03
C VAL A 41 26.11 -4.46 -15.49
N TRP A 42 26.67 -4.64 -14.29
CA TRP A 42 27.49 -3.63 -13.62
C TRP A 42 28.77 -4.24 -13.01
N PRO A 43 29.94 -3.58 -13.08
CA PRO A 43 30.21 -2.34 -13.83
C PRO A 43 29.98 -2.52 -15.33
N ALA A 44 29.57 -1.46 -16.02
CA ALA A 44 29.23 -1.52 -17.45
C ALA A 44 30.35 -2.22 -18.24
N ALA A 45 30.03 -3.32 -18.90
CA ALA A 45 31.00 -4.04 -19.72
C ALA A 45 31.62 -3.08 -20.74
N LYS A 46 32.95 -3.13 -20.93
CA LYS A 46 33.68 -2.28 -21.88
C LYS A 46 33.00 -2.34 -23.25
N ARG A 47 32.46 -1.20 -23.69
CA ARG A 47 31.83 -0.91 -25.00
C ARG A 47 31.78 -2.14 -25.93
N GLU A 48 30.74 -2.95 -25.80
CA GLU A 48 30.47 -3.97 -26.82
C GLU A 48 29.96 -3.28 -28.11
N ARG A 49 30.37 -3.81 -29.28
CA ARG A 49 30.02 -3.27 -30.61
C ARG A 49 28.51 -3.05 -30.81
N TRP A 50 27.67 -3.76 -30.07
CA TRP A 50 26.20 -3.70 -30.17
C TRP A 50 25.57 -2.56 -29.35
N GLN A 51 26.30 -1.92 -28.43
CA GLN A 51 25.80 -0.79 -27.64
C GLN A 51 25.68 0.51 -28.44
N LEU A 52 26.24 0.58 -29.66
CA LEU A 52 26.18 1.75 -30.54
C LEU A 52 24.74 2.14 -30.94
N PHE A 53 23.80 1.19 -30.98
CA PHE A 53 22.41 1.44 -31.34
C PHE A 53 21.48 1.75 -30.15
N GLN A 54 22.00 1.65 -28.91
CA GLN A 54 21.22 1.97 -27.73
C GLN A 54 21.25 3.47 -27.45
N THR A 55 20.06 4.07 -27.24
CA THR A 55 19.93 5.45 -26.76
C THR A 55 20.56 5.58 -25.37
N GLU A 56 21.00 6.79 -25.01
CA GLU A 56 21.55 7.06 -23.67
C GLU A 56 20.56 6.65 -22.57
N ARG A 57 19.26 6.90 -22.78
CA ARG A 57 18.19 6.44 -21.91
C ARG A 57 18.16 4.91 -21.75
N GLY A 58 18.32 4.16 -22.84
CA GLY A 58 18.37 2.70 -22.80
C GLY A 58 19.61 2.18 -22.06
N ARG A 59 20.76 2.85 -22.21
CA ARG A 59 22.01 2.49 -21.50
C ARG A 59 21.95 2.75 -20.00
N ARG A 60 21.09 3.68 -19.56
CA ARG A 60 20.90 4.06 -18.16
C ARG A 60 19.68 3.39 -17.51
N GLN A 61 18.96 2.53 -18.25
CA GLN A 61 17.86 1.76 -17.69
C GLN A 61 18.39 0.82 -16.60
N GLY A 62 17.76 0.83 -15.43
CA GLY A 62 18.23 0.08 -14.26
C GLY A 62 19.40 0.72 -13.49
N LEU A 63 19.94 1.85 -13.95
CA LEU A 63 20.95 2.64 -13.23
C LEU A 63 20.34 3.88 -12.57
N ARG A 64 20.82 4.21 -11.37
CA ARG A 64 20.55 5.48 -10.69
C ARG A 64 21.84 6.26 -10.50
N SER A 65 21.85 7.52 -10.90
CA SER A 65 22.93 8.42 -10.52
C SER A 65 22.74 8.90 -9.09
N ILE A 66 23.73 8.64 -8.26
CA ILE A 66 23.88 9.25 -6.95
C ILE A 66 24.67 10.54 -7.15
N THR A 67 24.08 11.67 -6.76
CA THR A 67 24.64 13.01 -7.06
C THR A 67 24.99 13.82 -5.82
N GLY A 68 24.80 13.27 -4.62
CA GLY A 68 25.14 13.97 -3.40
C GLY A 68 26.65 14.15 -3.22
N GLU A 69 26.97 14.99 -2.25
CA GLU A 69 28.35 15.35 -1.96
C GLU A 69 29.09 14.20 -1.28
N ALA A 70 30.36 14.02 -1.66
CA ALA A 70 31.22 13.02 -1.05
C ALA A 70 31.52 13.41 0.40
N LEU A 71 31.31 12.48 1.32
CA LEU A 71 31.74 12.67 2.70
C LEU A 71 33.22 12.38 2.82
N ARG A 72 33.87 12.99 3.81
CA ARG A 72 35.27 12.69 4.15
C ARG A 72 35.46 11.21 4.47
N VAL A 73 34.48 10.60 5.14
CA VAL A 73 34.44 9.16 5.44
C VAL A 73 33.04 8.67 5.09
N PRO A 74 32.89 7.86 4.04
CA PRO A 74 31.62 7.19 3.73
C PRO A 74 31.22 6.22 4.85
N VAL A 75 29.92 6.11 5.12
CA VAL A 75 29.37 5.30 6.21
C VAL A 75 28.49 4.18 5.67
N ALA A 76 28.52 3.00 6.28
CA ALA A 76 27.63 1.91 5.88
C ALA A 76 26.22 2.16 6.42
N ALA A 77 25.20 1.98 5.57
CA ALA A 77 23.83 2.08 6.04
C ALA A 77 23.42 0.84 6.84
N VAL A 78 22.83 1.03 8.02
CA VAL A 78 22.34 -0.08 8.83
C VAL A 78 20.91 -0.39 8.40
N LEU A 79 20.77 -1.28 7.41
CA LEU A 79 19.46 -1.74 6.94
C LEU A 79 18.89 -2.87 7.79
N ASN A 80 19.74 -3.56 8.56
CA ASN A 80 19.42 -4.79 9.28
C ASN A 80 19.26 -4.59 10.81
N GLY A 81 19.29 -3.34 11.28
CA GLY A 81 19.18 -3.05 12.71
C GLY A 81 17.83 -3.50 13.27
N GLY A 82 17.86 -4.41 14.25
CA GLY A 82 16.65 -4.92 14.92
C GLY A 82 15.90 -6.02 14.17
N GLU A 83 16.47 -6.60 13.12
CA GLU A 83 15.79 -7.69 12.40
C GLU A 83 15.87 -9.02 13.15
N ILE A 84 14.75 -9.73 13.14
CA ILE A 84 14.66 -11.13 13.57
C ILE A 84 14.76 -11.98 12.31
N LEU A 85 15.80 -12.81 12.26
CA LEU A 85 15.99 -13.75 11.15
C LEU A 85 15.08 -14.98 11.32
N PRO A 86 14.72 -15.68 10.24
CA PRO A 86 13.85 -16.87 10.31
C PRO A 86 14.25 -17.94 11.33
N ALA A 87 15.55 -18.13 11.55
CA ALA A 87 16.07 -19.07 12.55
C ALA A 87 15.77 -18.68 14.01
N GLN A 88 15.35 -17.44 14.25
CA GLN A 88 15.11 -16.84 15.56
C GLN A 88 13.62 -16.57 15.82
N PHE A 89 12.73 -16.94 14.90
CA PHE A 89 11.30 -16.73 15.09
C PHE A 89 10.78 -17.48 16.32
N PRO A 90 9.89 -16.86 17.12
CA PRO A 90 9.17 -17.57 18.17
C PRO A 90 8.42 -18.76 17.55
N SER A 91 8.50 -19.94 18.17
CA SER A 91 7.84 -21.15 17.63
C SER A 91 6.32 -21.01 17.51
N THR A 92 5.73 -20.11 18.29
CA THR A 92 4.30 -19.79 18.29
C THR A 92 3.89 -18.86 17.14
N SER A 93 4.84 -18.13 16.56
CA SER A 93 4.64 -17.13 15.51
C SER A 93 3.98 -17.73 14.27
N SER A 94 3.09 -16.96 13.64
CA SER A 94 2.56 -17.27 12.31
C SER A 94 3.66 -17.34 11.25
N GLN A 95 4.70 -16.50 11.34
CA GLN A 95 5.84 -16.50 10.40
C GLN A 95 6.69 -17.77 10.52
N ALA A 96 6.83 -18.33 11.73
CA ALA A 96 7.54 -19.60 11.94
C ALA A 96 6.85 -20.80 11.26
N ARG A 97 5.54 -20.73 11.00
CA ARG A 97 4.75 -21.78 10.36
C ARG A 97 4.77 -21.73 8.84
N LEU A 98 5.26 -20.63 8.26
CA LEU A 98 5.36 -20.49 6.81
C LEU A 98 6.44 -21.42 6.24
N PRO A 99 6.31 -21.86 4.97
CA PRO A 99 7.39 -22.52 4.25
C PRO A 99 8.69 -21.71 4.29
N ARG A 100 9.85 -22.38 4.38
CA ARG A 100 11.16 -21.70 4.54
C ARG A 100 11.49 -20.70 3.43
N ASP A 101 11.03 -20.95 2.21
CA ASP A 101 11.20 -20.08 1.05
C ASP A 101 10.32 -18.81 1.11
N GLN A 102 9.33 -18.78 2.00
CA GLN A 102 8.44 -17.65 2.26
C GLN A 102 8.82 -16.89 3.53
N GLN A 103 9.66 -17.47 4.40
CA GLN A 103 10.19 -16.79 5.57
C GLN A 103 11.23 -15.75 5.14
N GLY A 104 10.99 -14.47 5.44
CA GLY A 104 11.95 -13.38 5.27
C GLY A 104 12.16 -12.65 6.58
N PRO A 105 13.12 -11.71 6.67
CA PRO A 105 13.39 -10.99 7.91
C PRO A 105 12.14 -10.30 8.46
N CYS A 106 11.96 -10.39 9.78
CA CYS A 106 10.82 -9.83 10.50
C CYS A 106 11.29 -8.84 11.58
N GLU A 107 10.35 -8.14 12.19
CA GLU A 107 10.54 -7.26 13.35
C GLU A 107 9.53 -7.62 14.44
N GLU A 108 9.83 -7.24 15.68
CA GLU A 108 8.89 -7.40 16.80
C GLU A 108 7.66 -6.50 16.58
N VAL A 109 6.48 -7.00 16.94
CA VAL A 109 5.26 -6.21 16.90
C VAL A 109 5.20 -5.33 18.15
N ASP A 110 5.23 -4.01 17.95
CA ASP A 110 5.14 -3.08 19.07
C ASP A 110 3.70 -3.01 19.65
N PRO A 111 3.51 -2.46 20.86
CA PRO A 111 2.18 -2.36 21.48
C PRO A 111 1.16 -1.54 20.70
N ILE A 112 1.59 -0.55 19.90
CA ILE A 112 0.74 0.28 19.04
C ILE A 112 0.30 -0.54 17.83
N ASP A 113 1.21 -1.23 17.16
CA ASP A 113 0.91 -2.12 16.05
C ASP A 113 -0.02 -3.25 16.48
N ALA A 114 0.19 -3.82 17.66
CA ALA A 114 -0.72 -4.80 18.25
C ALA A 114 -2.14 -4.24 18.48
N ALA A 115 -2.25 -2.97 18.89
CA ALA A 115 -3.53 -2.30 19.06
C ALA A 115 -4.20 -1.95 17.72
N ILE A 116 -3.42 -1.66 16.67
CA ILE A 116 -3.92 -1.43 15.32
C ILE A 116 -4.41 -2.74 14.71
N ALA A 117 -3.67 -3.84 14.88
CA ALA A 117 -3.99 -5.13 14.26
C ALA A 117 -5.41 -5.61 14.59
N ILE A 118 -5.83 -5.45 15.86
CA ILE A 118 -7.16 -5.87 16.34
C ILE A 118 -8.33 -5.03 15.81
N THR A 119 -8.07 -3.89 15.15
CA THR A 119 -9.14 -3.08 14.54
C THR A 119 -9.67 -3.70 13.25
N SER A 120 -8.90 -4.64 12.66
CA SER A 120 -9.30 -5.41 11.50
C SER A 120 -10.00 -6.72 11.90
N LYS A 121 -10.93 -7.20 11.07
CA LYS A 121 -11.60 -8.51 11.29
C LYS A 121 -10.62 -9.68 11.32
N GLN A 122 -9.45 -9.54 10.69
CA GLN A 122 -8.40 -10.56 10.64
C GLN A 122 -7.47 -10.50 11.86
N GLY A 123 -7.59 -9.45 12.69
CA GLY A 123 -6.79 -9.24 13.88
C GLY A 123 -7.19 -10.10 15.08
N LEU A 124 -8.44 -10.58 15.11
CA LEU A 124 -8.98 -11.45 16.16
C LEU A 124 -9.00 -12.90 15.68
N GLN A 125 -8.61 -13.84 16.54
CA GLN A 125 -8.69 -15.27 16.26
C GLN A 125 -9.85 -15.91 17.04
N GLN A 126 -10.38 -17.01 16.49
CA GLN A 126 -11.29 -17.87 17.24
C GLN A 126 -10.49 -18.65 18.29
N ARG A 127 -10.97 -18.63 19.52
CA ARG A 127 -10.41 -19.42 20.61
C ARG A 127 -10.76 -20.89 20.45
N PRO A 128 -9.93 -21.81 20.99
CA PRO A 128 -10.34 -23.19 21.15
C PRO A 128 -11.66 -23.30 21.90
N GLN A 129 -12.40 -24.37 21.62
CA GLN A 129 -13.66 -24.67 22.29
C GLN A 129 -13.50 -24.70 23.82
N GLU A 130 -14.30 -23.90 24.52
CA GLU A 130 -14.25 -23.75 25.98
C GLU A 130 -15.54 -24.29 26.61
N ILE A 131 -15.41 -24.96 27.78
CA ILE A 131 -16.55 -25.38 28.61
C ILE A 131 -16.67 -24.37 29.75
N ILE A 132 -17.80 -23.67 29.82
CA ILE A 132 -18.08 -22.69 30.86
C ILE A 132 -19.35 -23.04 31.62
N ALA A 133 -19.50 -22.55 32.85
CA ALA A 133 -20.81 -22.54 33.50
C ALA A 133 -21.74 -21.57 32.77
N ASP A 134 -23.05 -21.84 32.74
CA ASP A 134 -24.03 -20.94 32.13
C ASP A 134 -24.03 -19.58 32.89
N PRO A 135 -23.56 -18.49 32.26
CA PRO A 135 -23.39 -17.22 32.93
C PRO A 135 -24.73 -16.50 33.16
N ARG A 136 -25.83 -16.99 32.58
CA ARG A 136 -27.15 -16.37 32.72
C ARG A 136 -27.70 -16.55 34.14
N PRO A 137 -28.54 -15.63 34.63
CA PRO A 137 -29.27 -15.81 35.88
C PRO A 137 -30.08 -17.11 35.87
N PRO A 138 -30.25 -17.81 37.02
CA PRO A 138 -30.92 -19.11 37.09
C PRO A 138 -32.29 -19.17 36.40
N GLY A 139 -33.10 -18.11 36.50
CA GLY A 139 -34.42 -18.02 35.85
C GLY A 139 -34.40 -17.85 34.33
N GLN A 140 -33.25 -17.60 33.72
CA GLN A 140 -33.04 -17.44 32.27
C GLN A 140 -32.21 -18.58 31.67
N ARG A 141 -31.80 -19.56 32.49
CA ARG A 141 -31.11 -20.76 32.03
C ARG A 141 -32.11 -21.69 31.36
N ILE A 142 -31.71 -22.30 30.27
CA ILE A 142 -32.55 -23.28 29.57
C ILE A 142 -32.48 -24.60 30.35
N PRO A 143 -33.62 -25.22 30.73
CA PRO A 143 -33.67 -26.45 31.53
C PRO A 143 -32.74 -27.55 31.03
N GLU A 144 -32.24 -28.43 31.90
CA GLU A 144 -31.21 -29.46 31.63
C GLU A 144 -31.53 -30.41 30.45
N TYR A 145 -32.79 -30.52 30.04
CA TYR A 145 -33.23 -31.48 29.03
C TYR A 145 -33.18 -30.88 27.62
N GLY A 146 -32.40 -31.52 26.74
CA GLY A 146 -32.35 -31.26 25.30
C GLY A 146 -30.94 -31.11 24.73
N SER A 147 -30.68 -31.74 23.59
CA SER A 147 -29.43 -31.61 22.81
C SER A 147 -29.61 -30.61 21.67
N GLY A 148 -28.71 -29.64 21.50
CA GLY A 148 -28.78 -28.75 20.35
C GLY A 148 -27.89 -27.53 20.44
N LEU A 149 -27.68 -26.91 19.27
CA LEU A 149 -27.12 -25.57 19.15
C LEU A 149 -28.16 -24.55 19.59
N PHE A 150 -27.71 -23.53 20.30
CA PHE A 150 -28.57 -22.41 20.68
C PHE A 150 -28.81 -21.49 19.47
N GLY A 151 -30.01 -20.91 19.41
CA GLY A 151 -30.37 -19.92 18.40
C GLY A 151 -29.69 -18.57 18.64
N ALA A 152 -29.85 -17.64 17.70
CA ALA A 152 -29.23 -16.32 17.75
C ALA A 152 -29.57 -15.54 19.04
N GLY A 153 -30.83 -15.60 19.50
CA GLY A 153 -31.26 -14.88 20.71
C GLY A 153 -30.65 -15.44 22.00
N GLU A 154 -30.54 -16.75 22.12
CA GLU A 154 -29.91 -17.42 23.27
C GLU A 154 -28.40 -17.16 23.31
N ARG A 155 -27.75 -17.16 22.13
CA ARG A 155 -26.34 -16.77 21.99
C ARG A 155 -26.10 -15.34 22.47
N GLU A 156 -26.95 -14.40 22.08
CA GLU A 156 -26.85 -13.01 22.54
C GLU A 156 -27.07 -12.85 24.05
N GLN A 157 -27.98 -13.62 24.65
CA GLN A 157 -28.17 -13.63 26.10
C GLN A 157 -26.94 -14.14 26.83
N VAL A 158 -26.36 -15.25 26.35
CA VAL A 158 -25.13 -15.82 26.93
C VAL A 158 -23.95 -14.86 26.76
N GLU A 159 -23.82 -14.22 25.59
CA GLU A 159 -22.77 -13.22 25.33
C GLU A 159 -22.91 -12.00 26.25
N LYS A 160 -24.13 -11.44 26.39
CA LYS A 160 -24.41 -10.33 27.29
C LYS A 160 -24.11 -10.68 28.75
N ALA A 161 -24.51 -11.87 29.19
CA ALA A 161 -24.23 -12.34 30.55
C ALA A 161 -22.73 -12.57 30.79
N LEU A 162 -22.01 -13.12 29.80
CA LEU A 162 -20.56 -13.37 29.88
C LEU A 162 -19.74 -12.08 29.90
N ASN A 163 -20.24 -11.02 29.27
CA ASN A 163 -19.58 -9.72 29.18
C ASN A 163 -20.04 -8.72 30.25
N LEU A 164 -20.99 -9.09 31.12
CA LEU A 164 -21.54 -8.22 32.15
C LEU A 164 -20.44 -7.84 33.16
N GLY A 165 -20.27 -6.55 33.41
CA GLY A 165 -19.27 -6.03 34.36
C GLY A 165 -17.82 -6.03 33.86
N LYS A 166 -17.58 -6.40 32.59
CA LYS A 166 -16.23 -6.36 31.98
C LYS A 166 -15.96 -5.06 31.25
N GLU A 167 -14.71 -4.63 31.28
CA GLU A 167 -14.21 -3.51 30.50
C GLU A 167 -14.25 -3.83 29.00
N PRO A 168 -14.36 -2.82 28.10
CA PRO A 168 -14.45 -3.05 26.66
C PRO A 168 -13.33 -3.95 26.09
N GLY A 169 -12.12 -3.90 26.66
CA GLY A 169 -10.97 -4.71 26.25
C GLY A 169 -11.07 -6.20 26.62
N GLU A 170 -11.93 -6.54 27.56
CA GLU A 170 -12.13 -7.91 28.08
C GLU A 170 -13.44 -8.54 27.60
N ARG A 171 -14.22 -7.82 26.79
CA ARG A 171 -15.45 -8.34 26.19
C ARG A 171 -15.10 -9.21 24.99
N CYS A 172 -15.76 -10.36 24.88
CA CYS A 172 -15.60 -11.28 23.75
C CYS A 172 -16.91 -11.44 22.99
N ARG A 173 -16.81 -11.74 21.69
CA ARG A 173 -17.95 -12.13 20.87
C ARG A 173 -18.08 -13.64 20.82
N ILE A 174 -19.29 -14.17 20.99
CA ILE A 174 -19.55 -15.61 20.88
C ILE A 174 -19.99 -15.91 19.45
N GLU A 175 -19.28 -16.80 18.76
CA GLU A 175 -19.65 -17.29 17.44
C GLU A 175 -20.70 -18.39 17.54
N ARG A 176 -20.47 -19.37 18.43
CA ARG A 176 -21.33 -20.54 18.59
C ARG A 176 -21.44 -20.94 20.05
N VAL A 177 -22.64 -21.32 20.47
CA VAL A 177 -22.89 -21.88 21.80
C VAL A 177 -23.84 -23.06 21.70
N SER A 178 -23.56 -24.09 22.49
CA SER A 178 -24.36 -25.30 22.59
C SER A 178 -24.32 -25.82 24.02
N ARG A 179 -25.24 -26.72 24.33
CA ARG A 179 -25.23 -27.41 25.62
C ARG A 179 -24.02 -28.35 25.70
N TYR A 180 -23.38 -28.42 26.86
CA TYR A 180 -22.35 -29.42 27.10
C TYR A 180 -22.96 -30.83 27.13
N PRO A 181 -22.46 -31.80 26.34
CA PRO A 181 -23.03 -33.16 26.28
C PRO A 181 -23.02 -33.92 27.61
N GLY A 182 -22.12 -33.58 28.53
CA GLY A 182 -22.03 -34.20 29.86
C GLY A 182 -23.09 -33.72 30.86
N GLY A 183 -24.03 -32.87 30.44
CA GLY A 183 -25.12 -32.36 31.28
C GLY A 183 -24.71 -31.24 32.24
N GLY A 184 -25.67 -30.81 33.06
CA GLY A 184 -25.54 -29.72 34.02
C GLY A 184 -25.71 -28.32 33.42
N ASP A 185 -25.51 -27.30 34.27
CA ASP A 185 -25.46 -25.87 33.92
C ASP A 185 -24.15 -25.50 33.21
N LYS A 186 -23.71 -26.30 32.24
CA LYS A 186 -22.49 -26.09 31.47
C LYS A 186 -22.79 -25.89 29.99
N LEU A 187 -22.12 -24.91 29.41
CA LEU A 187 -22.19 -24.56 28.01
C LEU A 187 -20.86 -24.83 27.33
N LEU A 188 -20.96 -25.21 26.06
CA LEU A 188 -19.85 -25.33 25.16
C LEU A 188 -19.84 -24.14 24.21
N ILE A 189 -18.80 -23.31 24.30
CA ILE A 189 -18.71 -22.04 23.57
C ILE A 189 -17.55 -22.03 22.58
N TYR A 190 -17.76 -21.33 21.48
CA TYR A 190 -16.76 -20.89 20.52
C TYR A 190 -16.84 -19.37 20.51
N ARG A 191 -15.75 -18.72 20.90
CA ARG A 191 -15.67 -17.27 21.05
C ARG A 191 -14.45 -16.73 20.33
N GLU A 192 -14.54 -15.49 19.90
CA GLU A 192 -13.38 -14.72 19.50
C GLU A 192 -12.53 -14.39 20.74
N GLU A 193 -11.24 -14.16 20.51
CA GLU A 193 -10.37 -13.50 21.48
C GLU A 193 -10.98 -12.16 21.92
N THR A 194 -10.78 -11.83 23.19
CA THR A 194 -10.98 -10.46 23.66
C THR A 194 -9.93 -9.53 23.04
N PRO A 195 -10.20 -8.23 22.90
CA PRO A 195 -9.20 -7.26 22.44
C PRO A 195 -7.87 -7.34 23.20
N ASP A 196 -7.90 -7.52 24.53
CA ASP A 196 -6.67 -7.60 25.34
C ASP A 196 -5.93 -8.93 25.19
N GLU A 197 -6.64 -10.07 25.04
CA GLU A 197 -6.02 -11.35 24.66
C GLU A 197 -5.34 -11.24 23.30
N ALA A 198 -6.01 -10.64 22.31
CA ALA A 198 -5.48 -10.48 20.98
C ALA A 198 -4.27 -9.53 20.95
N ARG A 199 -4.30 -8.40 21.67
CA ARG A 199 -3.13 -7.51 21.81
C ARG A 199 -1.93 -8.23 22.41
N LYS A 200 -2.14 -9.03 23.48
CA LYS A 200 -1.07 -9.82 24.09
C LYS A 200 -0.50 -10.86 23.13
N ARG A 201 -1.35 -11.53 22.34
CA ARG A 201 -0.90 -12.46 21.29
C ARG A 201 -0.10 -11.73 20.21
N TRP A 202 -0.57 -10.59 19.72
CA TRP A 202 0.12 -9.80 18.71
C TRP A 202 1.48 -9.30 19.19
N GLN A 203 1.63 -8.89 20.45
CA GLN A 203 2.93 -8.52 21.02
C GLN A 203 3.93 -9.68 21.13
N GLN A 204 3.48 -10.93 21.01
CA GLN A 204 4.33 -12.13 20.95
C GLN A 204 4.56 -12.62 19.52
N GLU A 205 4.01 -11.90 18.54
CA GLU A 205 4.14 -12.19 17.11
C GLU A 205 5.32 -11.40 16.52
N VAL A 206 5.79 -11.85 15.35
CA VAL A 206 6.73 -11.07 14.54
C VAL A 206 6.07 -10.68 13.22
N SER A 207 6.32 -9.46 12.77
CA SER A 207 5.77 -8.93 11.52
C SER A 207 6.84 -8.90 10.43
N PRO A 208 6.49 -9.21 9.17
CA PRO A 208 7.37 -8.96 8.03
C PRO A 208 7.93 -7.54 8.05
N LYS A 209 9.26 -7.43 8.00
CA LYS A 209 9.98 -6.18 8.19
C LYS A 209 9.58 -5.09 7.18
N SER A 210 9.32 -3.89 7.68
CA SER A 210 9.22 -2.67 6.87
C SER A 210 10.52 -1.87 6.89
N PHE A 211 11.19 -1.75 5.74
CA PHE A 211 12.43 -0.96 5.61
C PHE A 211 12.27 0.53 5.99
N HIS A 212 11.03 1.04 6.00
CA HIS A 212 10.77 2.42 6.39
C HIS A 212 11.08 2.67 7.88
N GLY A 213 10.78 1.69 8.73
CA GLY A 213 11.06 1.75 10.18
C GLY A 213 12.53 1.53 10.51
N ALA A 214 13.18 0.55 9.86
CA ALA A 214 14.58 0.19 10.15
C ALA A 214 15.58 1.33 9.89
N ILE A 215 15.32 2.18 8.88
CA ILE A 215 16.19 3.32 8.58
C ILE A 215 16.06 4.39 9.67
N ILE A 216 14.82 4.75 10.03
CA ILE A 216 14.55 5.80 11.01
C ILE A 216 14.86 5.32 12.44
N GLY A 217 14.40 4.14 12.86
CA GLY A 217 14.52 3.69 14.25
C GLY A 217 15.92 3.28 14.72
N ASN A 218 16.93 3.29 13.84
CA ASN A 218 18.28 2.88 14.20
C ASN A 218 19.14 4.07 14.66
N ALA A 219 19.73 3.96 15.85
CA ALA A 219 20.55 5.03 16.44
C ALA A 219 21.80 5.38 15.61
N GLU A 220 22.42 4.40 14.95
CA GLU A 220 23.59 4.63 14.09
C GLU A 220 23.19 5.34 12.80
N ASN A 221 22.05 5.00 12.20
CA ASN A 221 21.49 5.77 11.10
C ASN A 221 21.15 7.20 11.54
N HIS A 222 20.57 7.39 12.72
CA HIS A 222 20.27 8.70 13.31
C HIS A 222 21.53 9.56 13.52
N CYS A 223 22.57 8.99 14.12
CA CYS A 223 23.86 9.67 14.30
C CYS A 223 24.47 10.16 12.98
N ASN A 224 24.15 9.47 11.88
CA ASN A 224 24.65 9.75 10.56
C ASN A 224 23.61 10.44 9.65
N VAL A 225 22.47 10.94 10.15
CA VAL A 225 21.39 11.55 9.33
C VAL A 225 21.92 12.64 8.40
N THR A 226 22.77 13.54 8.89
CA THR A 226 23.36 14.60 8.06
C THR A 226 24.22 14.03 6.93
N ALA A 227 24.90 12.90 7.15
CA ALA A 227 25.63 12.19 6.11
C ALA A 227 24.70 11.68 5.00
N TYR A 228 23.50 11.18 5.34
CA TYR A 228 22.48 10.81 4.36
C TYR A 228 21.92 12.02 3.60
N ASP A 229 21.54 13.09 4.30
CA ASP A 229 20.97 14.29 3.66
C ASP A 229 21.93 14.92 2.65
N VAL A 230 23.22 14.99 3.00
CA VAL A 230 24.28 15.48 2.11
C VAL A 230 24.54 14.52 0.93
N ALA A 231 24.50 13.21 1.17
CA ALA A 231 24.83 12.19 0.17
C ALA A 231 23.68 11.84 -0.80
N ILE A 232 22.43 12.01 -0.40
CA ILE A 232 21.29 11.90 -1.32
C ILE A 232 21.30 13.10 -2.27
N GLY A 233 21.69 14.28 -1.75
CA GLY A 233 21.67 15.54 -2.46
C GLY A 233 20.25 16.09 -2.63
N GLY A 234 20.12 17.41 -2.77
CA GLY A 234 18.82 18.03 -3.05
C GLY A 234 18.26 17.55 -4.39
N GLY A 235 16.97 17.21 -4.44
CA GLY A 235 16.27 16.90 -5.68
C GLY A 235 16.31 18.10 -6.63
N LYS A 236 17.30 18.15 -7.52
CA LYS A 236 17.52 19.30 -8.40
C LYS A 236 16.41 19.55 -9.41
N ALA A 237 15.58 18.53 -9.69
CA ALA A 237 14.47 18.65 -10.63
C ALA A 237 13.48 19.73 -10.19
N SER A 238 12.85 19.60 -9.02
CA SER A 238 11.85 20.56 -8.55
C SER A 238 12.43 21.95 -8.19
N SER A 239 13.73 22.01 -7.89
CA SER A 239 14.43 23.27 -7.59
C SER A 239 15.06 23.95 -8.81
N ASP A 240 15.13 23.28 -9.97
CA ASP A 240 15.57 23.91 -11.21
C ASP A 240 14.48 24.92 -11.64
N PRO A 241 14.79 26.23 -11.69
CA PRO A 241 13.77 27.23 -11.97
C PRO A 241 13.10 27.08 -13.34
N ARG A 242 13.81 26.53 -14.34
CA ARG A 242 13.26 26.31 -15.68
C ARG A 242 12.38 25.07 -15.71
N PHE A 243 12.80 23.97 -15.08
CA PHE A 243 11.97 22.76 -15.00
C PHE A 243 10.72 22.98 -14.14
N TYR A 244 10.84 23.73 -13.03
CA TYR A 244 9.69 24.14 -12.23
C TYR A 244 8.67 24.92 -13.05
N ARG A 245 9.12 25.91 -13.85
CA ARG A 245 8.25 26.67 -14.74
C ARG A 245 7.59 25.80 -15.81
N TYR A 246 8.32 24.83 -16.35
CA TYR A 246 7.76 23.84 -17.28
C TYR A 246 6.63 23.04 -16.62
N LEU A 247 6.84 22.51 -15.40
CA LEU A 247 5.80 21.79 -14.66
C LEU A 247 4.58 22.67 -14.38
N CYS A 248 4.78 23.94 -14.00
CA CYS A 248 3.68 24.88 -13.82
C CYS A 248 2.92 25.13 -15.13
N ALA A 249 3.62 25.25 -16.25
CA ALA A 249 3.01 25.47 -17.56
C ALA A 249 2.22 24.24 -18.06
N VAL A 250 2.73 23.03 -17.82
CA VAL A 250 2.02 21.77 -18.13
C VAL A 250 0.81 21.57 -17.22
N ALA A 251 0.91 21.95 -15.94
CA ALA A 251 -0.19 21.85 -14.98
C ALA A 251 -1.28 22.90 -15.18
N ASP A 252 -0.97 24.02 -15.84
CA ASP A 252 -1.98 25.02 -16.20
C ASP A 252 -2.84 24.50 -17.36
N TRP A 253 -3.96 23.86 -16.98
CA TRP A 253 -4.97 23.37 -17.92
C TRP A 253 -5.52 24.44 -18.85
N ARG A 254 -5.24 25.73 -18.61
CA ARG A 254 -5.69 26.87 -19.43
C ARG A 254 -4.75 27.21 -20.58
N LEU A 255 -3.62 26.49 -20.74
CA LEU A 255 -2.68 26.68 -21.85
C LEU A 255 -3.43 26.70 -23.20
N GLN A 256 -3.27 27.79 -23.97
CA GLN A 256 -4.07 28.06 -25.17
C GLN A 256 -3.31 27.75 -26.46
N ASN A 257 -3.97 27.11 -27.43
CA ASN A 257 -3.46 26.98 -28.80
C ASN A 257 -4.27 27.76 -29.86
N ASP A 258 -5.43 28.32 -29.52
CA ASP A 258 -6.25 29.03 -30.51
C ASP A 258 -5.76 30.47 -30.69
N ILE A 259 -5.23 30.76 -31.88
CA ILE A 259 -4.73 32.08 -32.28
C ILE A 259 -5.83 33.15 -32.19
N ASN A 260 -7.08 32.78 -32.48
CA ASN A 260 -8.23 33.69 -32.53
C ASN A 260 -8.77 34.08 -31.15
N THR A 261 -8.39 33.34 -30.09
CA THR A 261 -8.79 33.70 -28.73
C THR A 261 -8.06 34.96 -28.27
N ARG A 262 -8.74 35.83 -27.51
CA ARG A 262 -8.11 37.04 -26.96
C ARG A 262 -6.91 36.64 -26.08
N LYS A 263 -5.72 37.16 -26.40
CA LYS A 263 -4.51 36.95 -25.59
C LYS A 263 -4.74 37.49 -24.17
N ARG A 264 -4.59 36.62 -23.18
CA ARG A 264 -4.69 36.97 -21.76
C ARG A 264 -3.28 36.94 -21.16
N PRO A 265 -2.80 38.03 -20.52
CA PRO A 265 -1.43 38.10 -20.00
C PRO A 265 -1.06 36.99 -19.01
N SER A 266 -2.06 36.43 -18.30
CA SER A 266 -1.88 35.38 -17.30
C SER A 266 -2.00 33.96 -17.86
N ILE A 267 -2.15 33.78 -19.17
CA ILE A 267 -2.31 32.48 -19.81
C ILE A 267 -1.25 32.36 -20.90
N LEU A 268 -0.41 31.34 -20.78
CA LEU A 268 0.63 31.03 -21.76
C LEU A 268 -0.01 30.51 -23.05
N ARG A 269 0.61 30.83 -24.20
CA ARG A 269 0.23 30.25 -25.50
C ARG A 269 1.14 29.07 -25.86
N TRP A 270 0.62 28.14 -26.67
CA TRP A 270 1.34 26.94 -27.09
C TRP A 270 2.65 27.24 -27.82
N GLU A 271 2.66 28.26 -28.70
CA GLU A 271 3.87 28.71 -29.40
C GLU A 271 4.94 29.19 -28.41
N GLU A 272 4.55 30.05 -27.46
CA GLU A 272 5.45 30.56 -26.42
C GLU A 272 5.91 29.45 -25.45
N PHE A 273 5.06 28.44 -25.21
CA PHE A 273 5.42 27.25 -24.44
C PHE A 273 6.50 26.44 -25.14
N LEU A 274 6.36 26.20 -26.44
CA LEU A 274 7.38 25.48 -27.21
C LEU A 274 8.68 26.27 -27.29
N GLU A 275 8.62 27.59 -27.47
CA GLU A 275 9.83 28.43 -27.46
C GLU A 275 10.58 28.38 -26.11
N GLN A 276 9.85 28.32 -24.99
CA GLN A 276 10.46 28.35 -23.66
C GLN A 276 10.87 26.98 -23.13
N PHE A 277 10.21 25.91 -23.58
CA PHE A 277 10.33 24.58 -22.97
C PHE A 277 10.54 23.44 -23.98
N ASP A 278 10.99 23.73 -25.20
CA ASP A 278 11.28 22.74 -26.25
C ASP A 278 12.14 21.57 -25.76
N ILE A 279 13.19 21.84 -24.99
CA ILE A 279 14.12 20.83 -24.48
C ILE A 279 13.39 19.83 -23.56
N TYR A 280 12.50 20.32 -22.69
CA TYR A 280 11.73 19.46 -21.79
C TYR A 280 10.64 18.70 -22.56
N TRP A 281 9.94 19.40 -23.45
CA TRP A 281 8.93 18.81 -24.33
C TRP A 281 9.49 17.68 -25.19
N ALA A 282 10.66 17.87 -25.79
CA ALA A 282 11.33 16.88 -26.63
C ALA A 282 11.76 15.62 -25.85
N ALA A 283 11.98 15.75 -24.54
CA ALA A 283 12.35 14.64 -23.67
C ALA A 283 11.15 13.81 -23.18
N GLU A 284 9.92 14.33 -23.30
CA GLU A 284 8.73 13.61 -22.82
C GLU A 284 8.42 12.37 -23.66
N PRO A 285 8.07 11.23 -23.02
CA PRO A 285 7.50 10.07 -23.69
C PRO A 285 6.22 10.42 -24.46
N GLU A 286 5.97 9.67 -25.53
CA GLU A 286 4.81 9.86 -26.41
C GLU A 286 3.49 9.94 -25.64
N GLN A 287 3.28 9.06 -24.66
CA GLN A 287 2.04 9.04 -23.87
C GLN A 287 1.82 10.34 -23.09
N ARG A 288 2.89 10.97 -22.58
CA ARG A 288 2.78 12.23 -21.84
C ARG A 288 2.59 13.41 -22.79
N ARG A 289 3.26 13.39 -23.95
CA ARG A 289 3.05 14.38 -25.00
C ARG A 289 1.60 14.45 -25.45
N GLN A 290 0.97 13.29 -25.67
CA GLN A 290 -0.45 13.20 -26.02
C GLN A 290 -1.37 13.83 -24.97
N ILE A 291 -1.08 13.64 -23.68
CA ILE A 291 -1.86 14.24 -22.58
C ILE A 291 -1.66 15.75 -22.54
N ILE A 292 -0.42 16.23 -22.63
CA ILE A 292 -0.09 17.66 -22.59
C ILE A 292 -0.75 18.41 -23.77
N GLU A 293 -0.56 17.92 -25.00
CA GLU A 293 -1.22 18.48 -26.19
C GLU A 293 -2.74 18.42 -26.09
N GLY A 294 -3.28 17.32 -25.57
CA GLY A 294 -4.71 17.17 -25.36
C GLY A 294 -5.24 18.19 -24.35
N ASN A 295 -4.52 18.46 -23.26
CA ASN A 295 -4.89 19.48 -22.27
C ASN A 295 -4.89 20.89 -22.89
N VAL A 296 -3.91 21.19 -23.75
CA VAL A 296 -3.86 22.49 -24.47
C VAL A 296 -5.10 22.66 -25.36
N ARG A 297 -5.52 21.59 -26.03
CA ARG A 297 -6.75 21.60 -26.85
C ARG A 297 -8.00 21.67 -25.99
N TYR A 298 -8.00 21.07 -24.80
CA TYR A 298 -9.16 21.00 -23.92
C TYR A 298 -9.66 22.39 -23.52
N TYR A 299 -8.78 23.32 -23.15
CA TYR A 299 -9.21 24.68 -22.76
C TYR A 299 -9.95 25.41 -23.90
N SER A 300 -9.42 25.31 -25.12
CA SER A 300 -9.97 26.00 -26.28
C SER A 300 -11.22 25.31 -26.86
N SER A 301 -11.28 23.98 -26.81
CA SER A 301 -12.29 23.18 -27.52
C SER A 301 -13.30 22.47 -26.60
N GLY A 302 -13.01 22.34 -25.31
CA GLY A 302 -13.78 21.53 -24.36
C GLY A 302 -13.65 20.00 -24.53
N HIS A 303 -12.83 19.52 -25.47
CA HIS A 303 -12.66 18.09 -25.76
C HIS A 303 -11.49 17.51 -24.97
N LEU A 304 -11.76 16.46 -24.20
CA LEU A 304 -10.71 15.75 -23.45
C LEU A 304 -9.77 15.00 -24.40
N PRO A 305 -8.50 14.78 -24.00
CA PRO A 305 -7.56 13.96 -24.76
C PRO A 305 -8.12 12.54 -24.99
N ALA A 306 -8.00 12.02 -26.21
CA ALA A 306 -8.53 10.68 -26.55
C ALA A 306 -7.87 9.52 -25.79
N CYS A 307 -6.66 9.74 -25.26
CA CYS A 307 -5.95 8.78 -24.41
C CYS A 307 -6.51 8.70 -22.98
N ILE A 308 -7.38 9.63 -22.58
CA ILE A 308 -8.09 9.60 -21.30
C ILE A 308 -9.47 8.99 -21.53
N PRO A 309 -9.87 7.95 -20.78
CA PRO A 309 -11.22 7.42 -20.83
C PRO A 309 -12.23 8.55 -20.65
N ALA A 310 -13.33 8.51 -21.39
CA ALA A 310 -14.38 9.49 -21.19
C ALA A 310 -14.81 9.50 -19.71
N LEU A 311 -15.07 10.67 -19.11
CA LEU A 311 -15.36 10.82 -17.68
C LEU A 311 -16.44 9.83 -17.18
N GLN A 312 -17.41 9.52 -18.02
CA GLN A 312 -18.51 8.59 -17.75
C GLN A 312 -18.15 7.10 -17.82
N ALA A 313 -17.04 6.75 -18.44
CA ALA A 313 -16.64 5.36 -18.63
C ALA A 313 -16.16 4.78 -17.30
N GLY A 314 -16.97 3.88 -16.72
CA GLY A 314 -16.66 3.20 -15.46
C GLY A 314 -17.13 3.91 -14.19
N LEU A 315 -17.84 5.04 -14.29
CA LEU A 315 -18.49 5.64 -13.11
C LEU A 315 -19.69 4.79 -12.66
N PRO A 316 -19.89 4.60 -11.35
CA PRO A 316 -21.12 4.00 -10.82
C PRO A 316 -22.35 4.75 -11.30
N SER A 317 -23.46 4.04 -11.53
CA SER A 317 -24.70 4.62 -12.08
C SER A 317 -25.37 5.70 -11.22
N THR A 318 -24.90 5.85 -9.97
CA THR A 318 -25.32 6.90 -9.05
C THR A 318 -24.60 8.23 -9.28
N VAL A 319 -23.51 8.25 -10.05
CA VAL A 319 -22.70 9.45 -10.29
C VAL A 319 -23.14 10.13 -11.58
N VAL A 320 -23.60 11.38 -11.45
CA VAL A 320 -23.98 12.23 -12.58
C VAL A 320 -22.76 13.03 -13.03
N CYS A 321 -22.40 12.93 -14.31
CA CYS A 321 -21.39 13.77 -14.93
C CYS A 321 -22.05 14.82 -15.82
N GLU A 322 -21.60 16.07 -15.69
CA GLU A 322 -22.06 17.18 -16.52
C GLU A 322 -20.84 17.86 -17.16
N ILE A 323 -20.84 17.99 -18.48
CA ILE A 323 -19.79 18.74 -19.19
C ILE A 323 -20.12 20.22 -19.24
N VAL A 324 -19.11 21.08 -19.41
CA VAL A 324 -19.25 22.55 -19.45
C VAL A 324 -20.28 23.05 -20.49
N ASN A 325 -20.56 22.26 -21.52
CA ASN A 325 -21.58 22.55 -22.54
C ASN A 325 -23.02 22.15 -22.11
N GLY A 326 -23.26 21.86 -20.83
CA GLY A 326 -24.58 21.55 -20.26
C GLY A 326 -25.17 20.19 -20.68
N ARG A 327 -24.39 19.32 -21.33
CA ARG A 327 -24.85 17.94 -21.62
C ARG A 327 -24.67 17.09 -20.38
N ARG A 328 -25.80 16.70 -19.79
CA ARG A 328 -25.89 15.67 -18.75
C ARG A 328 -25.84 14.31 -19.43
N THR A 329 -24.87 13.47 -19.09
CA THR A 329 -24.81 12.09 -19.60
C THR A 329 -25.41 11.17 -18.56
N GLU A 330 -26.59 10.61 -18.85
CA GLU A 330 -27.19 9.57 -18.04
C GLU A 330 -26.37 8.28 -18.23
N SER A 331 -25.94 7.65 -17.13
CA SER A 331 -25.24 6.38 -17.20
C SER A 331 -26.18 5.32 -17.76
N VAL A 332 -25.80 4.74 -18.90
CA VAL A 332 -26.45 3.56 -19.47
C VAL A 332 -26.29 2.42 -18.48
N THR A 333 -27.33 2.16 -17.68
CA THR A 333 -27.89 0.87 -17.26
C THR A 333 -28.71 1.13 -16.00
N VAL A 334 -30.04 1.14 -16.12
CA VAL A 334 -30.91 1.00 -14.96
C VAL A 334 -30.75 -0.45 -14.49
N PRO A 335 -30.22 -0.74 -13.29
CA PRO A 335 -30.25 -2.11 -12.79
C PRO A 335 -31.71 -2.55 -12.72
N SER A 336 -32.05 -3.65 -13.40
CA SER A 336 -33.37 -4.24 -13.26
C SER A 336 -33.53 -4.65 -11.80
N VAL A 337 -34.37 -3.92 -11.06
CA VAL A 337 -34.78 -4.36 -9.73
C VAL A 337 -35.62 -5.61 -9.94
N HIS A 338 -35.03 -6.78 -9.71
CA HIS A 338 -35.75 -8.04 -9.70
C HIS A 338 -36.78 -7.96 -8.59
N LYS A 339 -38.06 -7.93 -8.95
CA LYS A 339 -39.15 -7.94 -7.98
C LYS A 339 -39.48 -9.40 -7.67
N PRO A 340 -39.69 -9.78 -6.40
CA PRO A 340 -40.10 -11.14 -6.02
C PRO A 340 -41.39 -11.62 -6.71
N SER A 341 -42.16 -10.73 -7.32
CA SER A 341 -43.35 -11.05 -8.12
C SER A 341 -43.05 -11.81 -9.41
N ASP A 342 -41.80 -11.80 -9.87
CA ASP A 342 -41.43 -12.33 -11.19
C ASP A 342 -41.12 -13.85 -11.15
N GLU A 343 -41.10 -14.46 -9.96
CA GLU A 343 -40.84 -15.90 -9.75
C GLU A 343 -42.10 -16.77 -9.65
N ILE A 344 -43.31 -16.24 -9.87
CA ILE A 344 -44.53 -17.06 -9.81
C ILE A 344 -44.84 -17.63 -11.20
N PRO A 345 -44.72 -18.96 -11.43
CA PRO A 345 -45.12 -19.56 -12.70
C PRO A 345 -46.66 -19.51 -12.82
N LYS A 346 -47.16 -19.20 -14.03
CA LYS A 346 -48.59 -19.30 -14.35
C LYS A 346 -49.05 -20.75 -14.45
#